data_AF-A0A2S4L5Y4-F1
#
_entry.id   AF-A0A2S4L5Y4-F1
#
_cell.length_a   1.000
_cell.length_b   1.000
_cell.length_c   1.000
_cell.angle_alpha   90.00
_cell.angle_beta   90.00
_cell.angle_gamma   90.00
#
_symmetry.space_group_name_H-M   'P 1'
#
loop_
_entity.id
_entity.type
_entity.pdbx_description
1 polymer ?
#
loop_
_entity_poly.entity_id
_entity_poly.type
_entity_poly.pdbx_seq_one_letter_code
_entity_poly.pdbx_strand_id
1 'polypeptide(L)'
;MAPPEADTQSPRKAAAAPHKTLRERFLHRLPHYTGPYNVGYIDIEVPAREPRSVSNLKRDGKPVLRLDTVLIAVSYPCDLRKHLESSDGAKRLHRVNWMPRPRLATAKGYAKFLNIPSAPVTACLACTSLFTKLPAFRNAKLANHWPEEMLKDQGPSGQRAREQEQSSSERPKFPVIIFSHGLGGSRLCYSSICGELASFGFIVVAVEHRDGSGARTYVSLPSNVEAAQIESSTAEIHTGNEDQDGPEHKRVRRRKEADLNPYYIVDYILPKDNAQDTSPHSPQGVDQTLRSAQIELRLEEIKEAYYVLGLINSGHGEEVSRMNLRKKGNIGASSLGLKGINWDNWKESMFLENVTAMGHSFGGATAVQLCRSNALTWLGQGVILDAWGQGTPLRGTDPSNAVGKPIISISTEAFMHWKENFGRVVGFCEECRESGELCWMLTIVGSTHLAMTDFAVLYPHCMSILTKSMVNPLRAFYLTVVASLEFLKMTLPPEQTKYKTWLDEELLLSAKAPLEPGDTMRADHAPDDKWVAVRLKIHNEFWKRMKAWLRRTWRRVLCDADKGAELGNGLHDYGEQDEMWTHLSPTEEEVSTHMNRQR
;
A
#
# COMPACT_ATOMS: atom_id res chain seq x y z
N MET A 1 37.32 8.56 -10.39
CA MET A 1 36.09 8.85 -11.15
C MET A 1 35.28 9.82 -10.32
N ALA A 2 34.80 10.92 -10.90
CA ALA A 2 33.86 11.79 -10.18
C ALA A 2 32.60 10.96 -9.87
N PRO A 3 31.99 11.12 -8.68
CA PRO A 3 30.71 10.48 -8.42
C PRO A 3 29.68 10.99 -9.45
N PRO A 4 28.81 10.12 -9.98
CA PRO A 4 27.69 10.57 -10.80
C PRO A 4 26.90 11.65 -10.05
N GLU A 5 26.58 12.74 -10.73
CA GLU A 5 25.71 13.78 -10.18
C GLU A 5 24.28 13.21 -10.07
N ALA A 6 23.69 13.28 -8.88
CA ALA A 6 22.29 12.92 -8.66
C ALA A 6 21.37 13.69 -9.64
N ASP A 7 20.34 13.02 -10.16
CA ASP A 7 19.36 13.63 -11.06
C ASP A 7 18.49 14.64 -10.30
N THR A 8 18.99 15.88 -10.17
CA THR A 8 18.37 17.00 -9.45
C THR A 8 17.20 17.66 -10.20
N GLN A 9 16.67 17.01 -11.25
CA GLN A 9 15.55 17.57 -12.02
C GLN A 9 14.27 17.67 -11.18
N SER A 10 13.57 18.80 -11.34
CA SER A 10 12.29 19.05 -10.66
C SER A 10 11.27 17.92 -10.92
N PRO A 11 10.42 17.56 -9.95
CA PRO A 11 9.48 16.44 -10.08
C PRO A 11 8.66 16.52 -11.37
N ARG A 12 8.80 15.46 -12.17
CA ARG A 12 8.19 15.26 -13.49
C ARG A 12 6.66 15.28 -13.33
N LYS A 13 5.92 15.92 -14.25
CA LYS A 13 4.47 16.15 -14.06
C LYS A 13 3.64 15.24 -14.95
N ALA A 14 2.70 14.51 -14.34
CA ALA A 14 1.65 13.80 -15.05
C ALA A 14 0.86 14.74 -15.99
N ALA A 15 0.34 14.19 -17.10
CA ALA A 15 -0.33 14.93 -18.17
C ALA A 15 -1.52 15.80 -17.70
N ALA A 16 -2.19 15.44 -16.59
CA ALA A 16 -3.19 16.28 -15.95
C ALA A 16 -3.21 16.21 -14.42
N ALA A 17 -3.28 17.36 -13.76
CA ALA A 17 -3.61 17.44 -12.34
C ALA A 17 -5.14 17.35 -12.14
N PRO A 18 -5.65 16.45 -11.29
CA PRO A 18 -7.09 16.35 -11.05
C PRO A 18 -7.67 17.65 -10.49
N HIS A 19 -8.84 18.07 -11.01
CA HIS A 19 -9.52 19.28 -10.53
C HIS A 19 -9.82 19.21 -9.03
N LYS A 20 -9.40 20.24 -8.31
CA LYS A 20 -9.63 20.39 -6.87
C LYS A 20 -11.10 20.71 -6.59
N THR A 21 -11.75 19.89 -5.78
CA THR A 21 -13.05 20.20 -5.21
C THR A 21 -12.93 21.37 -4.24
N LEU A 22 -14.04 22.07 -3.98
CA LEU A 22 -14.09 23.12 -2.94
C LEU A 22 -13.61 22.58 -1.59
N ARG A 23 -14.01 21.35 -1.22
CA ARG A 23 -13.59 20.69 0.02
C ARG A 23 -12.06 20.55 0.12
N GLU A 24 -11.40 20.09 -0.94
CA GLU A 24 -9.94 19.91 -0.98
C GLU A 24 -9.15 21.22 -0.98
N ARG A 25 -9.81 22.37 -1.22
CA ARG A 25 -9.17 23.68 -1.05
C ARG A 25 -9.07 24.09 0.42
N PHE A 26 -9.94 23.56 1.29
CA PHE A 26 -10.04 23.96 2.69
C PHE A 26 -9.78 22.83 3.70
N LEU A 27 -9.86 21.56 3.29
CA LEU A 27 -9.66 20.37 4.12
C LEU A 27 -8.54 19.46 3.57
N HIS A 28 -8.34 18.32 4.23
CA HIS A 28 -7.31 17.34 3.92
C HIS A 28 -7.33 16.86 2.46
N ARG A 29 -6.13 16.81 1.88
CA ARG A 29 -5.87 16.33 0.52
C ARG A 29 -4.73 15.32 0.55
N LEU A 30 -4.79 14.37 -0.38
CA LEU A 30 -3.66 13.49 -0.69
C LEU A 30 -2.69 14.22 -1.65
N PRO A 31 -1.39 13.89 -1.62
CA PRO A 31 -0.41 14.45 -2.56
C PRO A 31 -0.75 14.06 -4.00
N HIS A 32 -0.35 14.89 -4.95
CA HIS A 32 -0.37 14.51 -6.36
C HIS A 32 0.77 13.54 -6.65
N TYR A 33 0.56 12.66 -7.63
CA TYR A 33 1.60 11.73 -8.06
C TYR A 33 2.62 12.43 -8.97
N THR A 34 3.89 12.03 -8.86
CA THR A 34 5.02 12.68 -9.56
C THR A 34 5.60 11.87 -10.72
N GLY A 35 5.07 10.67 -10.99
CA GLY A 35 5.44 9.94 -12.19
C GLY A 35 4.84 10.53 -13.47
N PRO A 36 5.34 10.09 -14.64
CA PRO A 36 4.90 10.60 -15.95
C PRO A 36 3.45 10.24 -16.29
N TYR A 37 2.91 9.17 -15.72
CA TYR A 37 1.56 8.71 -16.03
C TYR A 37 0.53 9.30 -15.07
N ASN A 38 -0.65 9.60 -15.61
CA ASN A 38 -1.84 9.71 -14.78
C ASN A 38 -2.22 8.32 -14.22
N VAL A 39 -2.93 8.29 -13.09
CA VAL A 39 -3.26 7.03 -12.41
C VAL A 39 -4.75 6.70 -12.57
N GLY A 40 -5.02 5.53 -13.13
CA GLY A 40 -6.33 4.90 -13.16
C GLY A 40 -6.58 4.07 -11.91
N TYR A 41 -7.84 3.79 -11.61
CA TYR A 41 -8.24 2.97 -10.45
C TYR A 41 -9.47 2.11 -10.76
N ILE A 42 -9.43 0.83 -10.39
CA ILE A 42 -10.57 -0.10 -10.45
C ILE A 42 -10.70 -0.92 -9.15
N ASP A 43 -11.93 -1.30 -8.81
CA ASP A 43 -12.26 -2.20 -7.68
C ASP A 43 -12.82 -3.51 -8.25
N ILE A 44 -12.20 -4.64 -7.92
CA ILE A 44 -12.64 -5.98 -8.36
C ILE A 44 -12.85 -6.87 -7.13
N GLU A 45 -14.07 -7.37 -6.95
CA GLU A 45 -14.38 -8.43 -5.98
C GLU A 45 -14.96 -9.61 -6.72
N VAL A 46 -14.28 -10.77 -6.67
CA VAL A 46 -14.78 -12.00 -7.31
C VAL A 46 -14.83 -13.13 -6.29
N PRO A 47 -15.71 -14.13 -6.50
CA PRO A 47 -15.70 -15.36 -5.71
C PRO A 47 -14.33 -16.03 -5.77
N ALA A 48 -13.88 -16.58 -4.65
CA ALA A 48 -12.71 -17.45 -4.63
C ALA A 48 -13.02 -18.72 -5.43
N ARG A 49 -12.00 -19.31 -6.08
CA ARG A 49 -12.17 -20.57 -6.82
C ARG A 49 -12.63 -21.72 -5.92
N GLU A 50 -12.13 -21.77 -4.68
CA GLU A 50 -12.47 -22.77 -3.69
C GLU A 50 -12.88 -22.09 -2.36
N PRO A 51 -14.15 -21.68 -2.21
CA PRO A 51 -14.64 -21.08 -0.99
C PRO A 51 -14.55 -22.04 0.21
N ARG A 52 -13.81 -21.66 1.26
CA ARG A 52 -13.52 -22.55 2.40
C ARG A 52 -13.04 -21.80 3.64
N SER A 53 -13.09 -22.50 4.77
CA SER A 53 -12.37 -22.08 5.99
C SER A 53 -10.86 -22.19 5.78
N VAL A 54 -10.11 -21.24 6.36
CA VAL A 54 -8.64 -21.24 6.32
C VAL A 54 -8.11 -21.30 7.76
N SER A 55 -7.02 -22.04 7.95
CA SER A 55 -6.46 -22.44 9.25
C SER A 55 -7.38 -23.36 10.07
N ASN A 56 -6.82 -23.95 11.13
CA ASN A 56 -7.56 -24.74 12.11
C ASN A 56 -8.14 -23.89 13.25
N LEU A 57 -8.05 -22.55 13.16
CA LEU A 57 -8.47 -21.65 14.22
C LEU A 57 -10.00 -21.64 14.36
N LYS A 58 -10.48 -22.01 15.55
CA LYS A 58 -11.90 -22.04 15.90
C LYS A 58 -12.21 -21.21 17.14
N ARG A 59 -13.38 -20.58 17.17
CA ARG A 59 -13.99 -19.97 18.37
C ARG A 59 -15.41 -20.51 18.49
N ASP A 60 -15.76 -20.97 19.68
CA ASP A 60 -17.08 -21.58 19.96
C ASP A 60 -17.45 -22.71 18.98
N GLY A 61 -16.46 -23.55 18.65
CA GLY A 61 -16.60 -24.68 17.72
C GLY A 61 -16.64 -24.31 16.24
N LYS A 62 -16.73 -23.02 15.89
CA LYS A 62 -16.85 -22.54 14.51
C LYS A 62 -15.53 -21.97 13.96
N PRO A 63 -15.27 -22.05 12.65
CA PRO A 63 -14.10 -21.43 12.02
C PRO A 63 -14.06 -19.91 12.22
N VAL A 64 -12.86 -19.37 12.46
CA VAL A 64 -12.66 -17.92 12.61
C VAL A 64 -12.41 -17.24 11.28
N LEU A 65 -11.69 -17.89 10.37
CA LEU A 65 -11.19 -17.30 9.13
C LEU A 65 -11.71 -18.08 7.93
N ARG A 66 -12.19 -17.36 6.91
CA ARG A 66 -12.75 -17.92 5.69
C ARG A 66 -12.33 -17.13 4.46
N LEU A 67 -12.06 -17.86 3.39
CA LEU A 67 -11.87 -17.34 2.05
C LEU A 67 -13.12 -17.64 1.24
N ASP A 68 -13.97 -16.65 1.01
CA ASP A 68 -15.17 -16.80 0.16
C ASP A 68 -15.09 -15.91 -1.09
N THR A 69 -14.39 -14.76 -1.01
CA THR A 69 -14.13 -13.85 -2.15
C THR A 69 -12.76 -13.20 -2.00
N VAL A 70 -12.17 -12.76 -3.10
CA VAL A 70 -11.02 -11.85 -3.10
C VAL A 70 -11.46 -10.46 -3.53
N LEU A 71 -11.05 -9.41 -2.80
CA LEU A 71 -11.24 -8.00 -3.17
C LEU A 71 -9.90 -7.32 -3.38
N ILE A 72 -9.72 -6.76 -4.57
CA ILE A 72 -8.53 -6.01 -4.95
C ILE A 72 -8.89 -4.60 -5.45
N ALA A 73 -8.01 -3.66 -5.13
CA ALA A 73 -7.94 -2.34 -5.72
C ALA A 73 -6.73 -2.29 -6.65
N VAL A 74 -6.95 -1.97 -7.92
CA VAL A 74 -5.87 -1.88 -8.91
C VAL A 74 -5.65 -0.42 -9.28
N SER A 75 -4.47 0.09 -8.93
CA SER A 75 -3.95 1.38 -9.40
C SER A 75 -3.01 1.13 -10.57
N TYR A 76 -3.18 1.85 -11.68
CA TYR A 76 -2.44 1.58 -12.92
C TYR A 76 -2.17 2.85 -13.73
N PRO A 77 -1.19 2.82 -14.65
CA PRO A 77 -0.91 3.94 -15.56
C PRO A 77 -2.09 4.10 -16.54
N CYS A 78 -2.65 5.30 -16.67
CA CYS A 78 -3.81 5.55 -17.54
C CYS A 78 -3.56 6.64 -18.59
N ASP A 79 -4.24 6.52 -19.73
CA ASP A 79 -4.21 7.52 -20.80
C ASP A 79 -5.44 8.44 -20.71
N LEU A 80 -5.18 9.72 -20.44
CA LEU A 80 -6.20 10.76 -20.39
C LEU A 80 -6.12 11.76 -21.56
N ARG A 81 -5.16 11.64 -22.47
CA ARG A 81 -4.88 12.66 -23.52
C ARG A 81 -6.13 13.03 -24.32
N LYS A 82 -6.83 12.02 -24.87
CA LYS A 82 -8.09 12.21 -25.62
C LYS A 82 -9.24 12.78 -24.78
N HIS A 83 -9.29 12.48 -23.48
CA HIS A 83 -10.34 13.01 -22.60
C HIS A 83 -10.11 14.49 -22.29
N LEU A 84 -8.86 14.92 -22.21
CA LEU A 84 -8.47 16.30 -21.91
C LEU A 84 -8.61 17.22 -23.13
N GLU A 85 -8.43 16.69 -24.34
CA GLU A 85 -8.64 17.42 -25.60
C GLU A 85 -10.12 17.77 -25.88
N SER A 86 -11.05 16.98 -25.33
CA SER A 86 -12.49 17.21 -25.51
C SER A 86 -13.09 18.10 -24.42
N SER A 87 -13.87 19.12 -24.81
CA SER A 87 -14.51 20.09 -23.91
C SER A 87 -15.46 19.47 -22.87
N ASP A 88 -16.02 18.29 -23.15
CA ASP A 88 -16.89 17.52 -22.24
C ASP A 88 -16.21 16.32 -21.57
N GLY A 89 -15.01 15.91 -22.01
CA GLY A 89 -14.31 14.73 -21.48
C GLY A 89 -13.81 14.91 -20.04
N ALA A 90 -13.36 16.12 -19.69
CA ALA A 90 -12.95 16.45 -18.32
C ALA A 90 -14.10 16.31 -17.30
N LYS A 91 -15.35 16.57 -17.71
CA LYS A 91 -16.54 16.43 -16.84
C LYS A 91 -16.93 14.97 -16.58
N ARG A 92 -16.46 14.03 -17.41
CA ARG A 92 -16.75 12.59 -17.29
C ARG A 92 -15.75 11.84 -16.40
N LEU A 93 -14.65 12.48 -15.99
CA LEU A 93 -13.63 11.88 -15.15
C LEU A 93 -14.11 11.78 -13.68
N HIS A 94 -14.31 10.55 -13.20
CA HIS A 94 -14.77 10.29 -11.84
C HIS A 94 -13.60 9.93 -10.91
N ARG A 95 -13.43 10.68 -9.82
CA ARG A 95 -12.44 10.35 -8.78
C ARG A 95 -13.00 9.46 -7.67
N VAL A 96 -12.16 8.52 -7.26
CA VAL A 96 -12.43 7.57 -6.17
C VAL A 96 -12.35 8.29 -4.82
N ASN A 97 -13.13 7.83 -3.83
CA ASN A 97 -12.98 8.34 -2.47
C ASN A 97 -11.97 7.50 -1.72
N TRP A 98 -11.22 8.14 -0.84
CA TRP A 98 -10.24 7.49 0.01
C TRP A 98 -10.89 6.52 1.03
N MET A 99 -12.02 6.89 1.64
CA MET A 99 -12.68 5.99 2.61
C MET A 99 -13.54 4.92 1.90
N PRO A 100 -13.38 3.62 2.23
CA PRO A 100 -14.27 2.55 1.77
C PRO A 100 -15.74 2.82 2.09
N ARG A 101 -16.64 2.25 1.28
CA ARG A 101 -18.09 2.31 1.52
C ARG A 101 -18.56 1.05 2.27
N PRO A 102 -19.62 1.16 3.11
CA PRO A 102 -20.26 2.38 3.60
C PRO A 102 -19.39 3.13 4.63
N ARG A 103 -19.17 4.42 4.41
CA ARG A 103 -18.09 5.16 5.07
C ARG A 103 -18.28 5.36 6.58
N LEU A 104 -19.52 5.60 7.02
CA LEU A 104 -19.83 5.73 8.45
C LEU A 104 -19.61 4.40 9.17
N ALA A 105 -19.95 3.29 8.53
CA ALA A 105 -19.72 1.97 9.09
C ALA A 105 -18.21 1.61 9.09
N THR A 106 -17.46 1.99 8.07
CA THR A 106 -15.98 1.89 8.09
C THR A 106 -15.37 2.73 9.21
N ALA A 107 -15.89 3.94 9.48
CA ALA A 107 -15.48 4.76 10.62
C ALA A 107 -15.74 4.07 11.98
N LYS A 108 -16.87 3.36 12.12
CA LYS A 108 -17.14 2.50 13.30
C LYS A 108 -16.12 1.35 13.42
N GLY A 109 -15.69 0.77 12.30
CA GLY A 109 -14.61 -0.22 12.25
C GLY A 109 -13.30 0.32 12.84
N TYR A 110 -12.90 1.53 12.43
CA TYR A 110 -11.73 2.20 13.02
C TYR A 110 -11.88 2.44 14.53
N ALA A 111 -13.08 2.81 14.99
CA ALA A 111 -13.32 2.99 16.42
C ALA A 111 -13.19 1.68 17.21
N LYS A 112 -13.69 0.57 16.65
CA LYS A 112 -13.53 -0.78 17.21
C LYS A 112 -12.06 -1.20 17.26
N PHE A 113 -11.31 -0.98 16.17
CA PHE A 113 -9.87 -1.24 16.12
C PHE A 113 -9.09 -0.44 17.18
N LEU A 114 -9.39 0.86 17.31
CA LEU A 114 -8.75 1.74 18.28
C LEU A 114 -9.26 1.53 19.72
N ASN A 115 -10.27 0.68 19.93
CA ASN A 115 -10.94 0.45 21.19
C ASN A 115 -11.45 1.74 21.87
N ILE A 116 -12.06 2.64 21.10
CA ILE A 116 -12.63 3.92 21.56
C ILE A 116 -14.07 4.10 21.08
N PRO A 117 -14.89 4.96 21.73
CA PRO A 117 -16.28 5.18 21.32
C PRO A 117 -16.41 5.61 19.85
N SER A 118 -17.42 5.10 19.15
CA SER A 118 -17.56 5.30 17.71
C SER A 118 -17.96 6.71 17.28
N ALA A 119 -18.73 7.42 18.11
CA ALA A 119 -19.21 8.77 17.82
C ALA A 119 -18.07 9.79 17.58
N PRO A 120 -17.07 9.96 18.48
CA PRO A 120 -15.99 10.92 18.27
C PRO A 120 -15.13 10.58 17.05
N VAL A 121 -14.82 9.30 16.82
CA VAL A 121 -14.05 8.86 15.64
C VAL A 121 -14.81 9.17 14.36
N THR A 122 -16.10 8.83 14.32
CA THR A 122 -16.96 9.06 13.16
C THR A 122 -17.13 10.56 12.87
N ALA A 123 -17.34 11.37 13.91
CA ALA A 123 -17.43 12.82 13.79
C ALA A 123 -16.11 13.41 13.24
N CYS A 124 -14.97 13.01 13.80
CA CYS A 124 -13.66 13.44 13.34
C CYS A 124 -13.46 13.11 11.86
N LEU A 125 -13.64 11.84 11.46
CA LEU A 125 -13.47 11.40 10.07
C LEU A 125 -14.46 12.09 9.13
N ALA A 126 -15.73 12.26 9.52
CA ALA A 126 -16.74 12.95 8.71
C ALA A 126 -16.37 14.42 8.43
N CYS A 127 -15.91 15.13 9.46
CA CYS A 127 -15.46 16.52 9.35
C CYS A 127 -14.16 16.66 8.54
N THR A 128 -13.35 15.61 8.44
CA THR A 128 -11.99 15.67 7.89
C THR A 128 -11.86 14.91 6.57
N SER A 129 -11.72 13.58 6.60
CA SER A 129 -11.23 12.76 5.48
C SER A 129 -12.27 11.87 4.78
N LEU A 130 -13.49 11.76 5.33
CA LEU A 130 -14.50 10.80 4.84
C LEU A 130 -14.84 10.98 3.35
N PHE A 131 -14.75 12.22 2.83
CA PHE A 131 -15.02 12.54 1.43
C PHE A 131 -13.76 12.92 0.64
N THR A 132 -12.58 12.72 1.20
CA THR A 132 -11.32 12.95 0.49
C THR A 132 -11.26 12.07 -0.75
N LYS A 133 -10.77 12.65 -1.85
CA LYS A 133 -10.64 11.97 -3.14
C LYS A 133 -9.21 11.50 -3.33
N LEU A 134 -9.07 10.35 -3.97
CA LEU A 134 -7.78 9.93 -4.50
C LEU A 134 -7.39 10.83 -5.68
N PRO A 135 -6.09 11.07 -5.91
CA PRO A 135 -5.58 11.65 -7.16
C PRO A 135 -5.65 10.67 -8.35
N ALA A 136 -6.61 9.74 -8.36
CA ALA A 136 -6.76 8.68 -9.34
C ALA A 136 -8.16 8.67 -9.99
N PHE A 137 -8.21 8.22 -11.24
CA PHE A 137 -9.39 8.26 -12.11
C PHE A 137 -10.02 6.88 -12.24
N ARG A 138 -11.30 6.77 -11.89
CA ARG A 138 -12.03 5.50 -11.92
C ARG A 138 -12.25 5.04 -13.36
N ASN A 139 -11.94 3.76 -13.62
CA ASN A 139 -12.16 3.08 -14.90
C ASN A 139 -11.56 3.82 -16.11
N ALA A 140 -10.47 4.56 -15.91
CA ALA A 140 -9.75 5.23 -17.00
C ALA A 140 -9.14 4.19 -17.95
N LYS A 141 -8.90 4.57 -19.20
CA LYS A 141 -8.25 3.68 -20.16
C LYS A 141 -6.81 3.40 -19.72
N LEU A 142 -6.38 2.13 -19.74
CA LEU A 142 -4.98 1.77 -19.51
C LEU A 142 -4.06 2.51 -20.50
N ALA A 143 -2.90 2.96 -20.01
CA ALA A 143 -1.91 3.59 -20.86
C ALA A 143 -1.42 2.63 -21.95
N ASN A 144 -1.37 3.11 -23.19
CA ASN A 144 -0.92 2.36 -24.36
C ASN A 144 0.25 3.05 -25.08
N HIS A 145 0.97 3.89 -24.35
CA HIS A 145 2.10 4.68 -24.84
C HIS A 145 3.24 4.62 -23.80
N TRP A 146 4.47 4.78 -24.28
CA TRP A 146 5.62 5.00 -23.42
C TRP A 146 5.63 6.44 -22.88
N PRO A 147 6.38 6.75 -21.81
CA PRO A 147 6.45 8.11 -21.28
C PRO A 147 6.93 9.08 -22.37
N GLU A 148 6.30 10.26 -22.48
CA GLU A 148 6.65 11.24 -23.52
C GLU A 148 8.14 11.61 -23.53
N GLU A 149 8.77 11.63 -22.36
CA GLU A 149 10.19 11.92 -22.22
C GLU A 149 11.06 10.83 -22.86
N MET A 150 10.69 9.56 -22.68
CA MET A 150 11.34 8.45 -23.40
C MET A 150 11.14 8.56 -24.91
N LEU A 151 9.98 9.04 -25.35
CA LEU A 151 9.72 9.29 -26.77
C LEU A 151 10.47 10.51 -27.31
N LYS A 152 10.90 11.44 -26.45
CA LYS A 152 11.70 12.63 -26.81
C LYS A 152 13.20 12.36 -26.77
N ASP A 153 13.64 11.29 -26.11
CA ASP A 153 15.05 10.86 -26.08
C ASP A 153 15.58 10.60 -27.50
N GLN A 154 16.60 11.33 -27.92
CA GLN A 154 17.20 11.16 -29.25
C GLN A 154 18.17 9.97 -29.32
N GLY A 155 18.48 9.34 -28.19
CA GLY A 155 19.33 8.16 -28.12
C GLY A 155 18.67 6.88 -28.67
N PRO A 156 19.42 5.75 -28.65
CA PRO A 156 18.95 4.47 -29.18
C PRO A 156 17.70 3.95 -28.47
N SER A 157 17.55 4.22 -27.18
CA SER A 157 16.39 3.82 -26.38
C SER A 157 15.13 4.54 -26.81
N GLY A 158 15.18 5.88 -26.94
CA GLY A 158 14.06 6.65 -27.45
C GLY A 158 13.73 6.39 -28.92
N GLN A 159 14.74 6.08 -29.76
CA GLN A 159 14.48 5.65 -31.15
C GLN A 159 13.67 4.35 -31.19
N ARG A 160 14.09 3.33 -30.44
CA ARG A 160 13.36 2.06 -30.34
C ARG A 160 11.96 2.26 -29.76
N ALA A 161 11.81 3.12 -28.75
CA ALA A 161 10.50 3.42 -28.15
C ALA A 161 9.52 4.02 -29.19
N ARG A 162 10.00 4.95 -30.03
CA ARG A 162 9.20 5.53 -31.13
C ARG A 162 8.84 4.50 -32.20
N GLU A 163 9.78 3.66 -32.60
CA GLU A 163 9.55 2.59 -33.59
C GLU A 163 8.50 1.59 -33.07
N GLN A 164 8.59 1.19 -31.80
CA GLN A 164 7.62 0.30 -31.17
C GLN A 164 6.23 0.94 -31.05
N GLU A 165 6.15 2.23 -30.68
CA GLU A 165 4.86 2.94 -30.58
C GLU A 165 4.16 3.09 -31.95
N GLN A 166 4.93 3.24 -33.02
CA GLN A 166 4.40 3.28 -34.40
C GLN A 166 3.95 1.89 -34.89
N SER A 167 4.57 0.82 -34.39
CA SER A 167 4.11 -0.55 -34.64
C SER A 167 2.85 -0.82 -33.82
N SER A 168 1.69 -0.92 -34.46
CA SER A 168 0.41 -1.20 -33.76
C SER A 168 0.37 -2.53 -32.99
N SER A 169 1.40 -3.38 -33.14
CA SER A 169 1.53 -4.71 -32.55
C SER A 169 2.19 -4.74 -31.17
N GLU A 170 3.00 -3.75 -30.77
CA GLU A 170 3.77 -3.80 -29.50
C GLU A 170 3.34 -2.71 -28.52
N ARG A 171 2.34 -3.03 -27.68
CA ARG A 171 1.89 -2.13 -26.59
C ARG A 171 2.81 -2.24 -25.37
N PRO A 172 2.88 -1.19 -24.52
CA PRO A 172 3.58 -1.26 -23.25
C PRO A 172 3.04 -2.37 -22.35
N LYS A 173 3.96 -3.12 -21.73
CA LYS A 173 3.69 -4.05 -20.63
C LYS A 173 4.22 -3.44 -19.34
N PHE A 174 3.49 -3.63 -18.24
CA PHE A 174 3.81 -3.01 -16.96
C PHE A 174 4.15 -4.07 -15.90
N PRO A 175 5.21 -3.85 -15.09
CA PRO A 175 5.50 -4.69 -13.93
C PRO A 175 4.38 -4.61 -12.89
N VAL A 176 4.19 -5.71 -12.15
CA VAL A 176 3.10 -5.84 -11.18
C VAL A 176 3.65 -5.83 -9.74
N ILE A 177 2.96 -5.09 -8.88
CA ILE A 177 3.19 -5.10 -7.43
C ILE A 177 1.90 -5.53 -6.75
N ILE A 178 1.94 -6.58 -5.92
CA ILE A 178 0.82 -6.95 -5.04
C ILE A 178 1.07 -6.37 -3.67
N PHE A 179 0.19 -5.48 -3.22
CA PHE A 179 0.32 -4.74 -1.97
C PHE A 179 -0.58 -5.29 -0.86
N SER A 180 0.01 -5.53 0.32
CA SER A 180 -0.68 -6.01 1.53
C SER A 180 -0.70 -4.94 2.63
N HIS A 181 -1.88 -4.62 3.18
CA HIS A 181 -2.04 -3.59 4.21
C HIS A 181 -1.68 -4.08 5.62
N GLY A 182 -1.37 -3.15 6.54
CA GLY A 182 -1.16 -3.47 7.97
C GLY A 182 -2.44 -3.70 8.77
N LEU A 183 -2.30 -3.94 10.08
CA LEU A 183 -3.43 -4.02 11.02
C LEU A 183 -4.20 -2.70 11.09
N GLY A 184 -5.53 -2.77 11.14
CA GLY A 184 -6.42 -1.62 11.04
C GLY A 184 -6.40 -0.92 9.67
N GLY A 185 -5.59 -1.40 8.73
CA GLY A 185 -5.47 -0.87 7.37
C GLY A 185 -6.64 -1.26 6.48
N SER A 186 -6.56 -0.77 5.23
CA SER A 186 -7.40 -1.19 4.11
C SER A 186 -6.63 -1.01 2.80
N ARG A 187 -7.15 -1.57 1.70
CA ARG A 187 -6.66 -1.38 0.32
C ARG A 187 -6.60 0.08 -0.11
N LEU A 188 -7.24 0.99 0.64
CA LEU A 188 -7.28 2.42 0.36
C LEU A 188 -6.39 3.27 1.29
N CYS A 189 -5.78 2.69 2.33
CA CYS A 189 -4.94 3.43 3.29
C CYS A 189 -3.51 3.72 2.80
N TYR A 190 -3.15 3.22 1.63
CA TYR A 190 -1.82 3.31 1.03
C TYR A 190 -1.89 3.87 -0.39
N SER A 191 -2.94 4.65 -0.68
CA SER A 191 -3.21 5.17 -2.01
C SER A 191 -2.17 6.17 -2.49
N SER A 192 -1.45 6.83 -1.58
CA SER A 192 -0.30 7.65 -1.93
C SER A 192 0.81 6.77 -2.50
N ILE A 193 1.19 5.68 -1.82
CA ILE A 193 2.30 4.80 -2.25
C ILE A 193 1.91 4.04 -3.51
N CYS A 194 0.74 3.39 -3.48
CA CYS A 194 0.28 2.57 -4.59
C CYS A 194 0.05 3.41 -5.86
N GLY A 195 -0.46 4.64 -5.71
CA GLY A 195 -0.67 5.52 -6.84
C GLY A 195 0.62 6.15 -7.36
N GLU A 196 1.59 6.45 -6.50
CA GLU A 196 2.90 6.95 -6.93
C GLU A 196 3.64 5.92 -7.77
N LEU A 197 3.74 4.68 -7.27
CA LEU A 197 4.30 3.56 -8.03
C LEU A 197 3.54 3.37 -9.36
N ALA A 198 2.20 3.46 -9.34
CA ALA A 198 1.43 3.38 -10.58
C ALA A 198 1.74 4.53 -11.56
N SER A 199 1.99 5.75 -11.07
CA SER A 199 2.40 6.88 -11.91
C SER A 199 3.76 6.69 -12.57
N PHE A 200 4.62 5.83 -11.99
CA PHE A 200 5.92 5.43 -12.54
C PHE A 200 5.86 4.20 -13.46
N GLY A 201 4.66 3.72 -13.81
CA GLY A 201 4.51 2.64 -14.78
C GLY A 201 4.32 1.25 -14.16
N PHE A 202 3.85 1.14 -12.91
CA PHE A 202 3.51 -0.14 -12.30
C PHE A 202 2.00 -0.39 -12.29
N ILE A 203 1.58 -1.65 -12.37
CA ILE A 203 0.22 -2.04 -11.97
C ILE A 203 0.28 -2.51 -10.52
N VAL A 204 -0.29 -1.71 -9.61
CA VAL A 204 -0.27 -1.96 -8.17
C VAL A 204 -1.62 -2.49 -7.70
N VAL A 205 -1.62 -3.68 -7.12
CA VAL A 205 -2.80 -4.44 -6.73
C VAL A 205 -2.86 -4.53 -5.22
N ALA A 206 -3.59 -3.60 -4.59
CA ALA A 206 -3.79 -3.60 -3.15
C ALA A 206 -4.93 -4.56 -2.76
N VAL A 207 -4.60 -5.60 -2.00
CA VAL A 207 -5.56 -6.59 -1.51
C VAL A 207 -6.25 -6.06 -0.25
N GLU A 208 -7.57 -6.22 -0.17
CA GLU A 208 -8.32 -6.00 1.08
C GLU A 208 -8.50 -7.34 1.79
N HIS A 209 -7.77 -7.54 2.88
CA HIS A 209 -7.78 -8.82 3.58
C HIS A 209 -9.07 -9.03 4.40
N ARG A 210 -9.62 -10.24 4.34
CA ARG A 210 -10.84 -10.73 5.03
C ARG A 210 -10.53 -11.52 6.28
N ASP A 211 -9.30 -11.41 6.76
CA ASP A 211 -8.74 -12.09 7.92
C ASP A 211 -9.08 -11.44 9.27
N GLY A 212 -9.90 -10.38 9.25
CA GLY A 212 -10.20 -9.59 10.45
C GLY A 212 -9.00 -8.80 10.97
N SER A 213 -8.00 -8.55 10.14
CA SER A 213 -6.87 -7.68 10.49
C SER A 213 -7.14 -6.23 10.06
N GLY A 214 -8.01 -5.98 9.08
CA GLY A 214 -8.43 -4.64 8.66
C GLY A 214 -9.39 -3.99 9.65
N ALA A 215 -9.61 -2.67 9.53
CA ALA A 215 -10.54 -1.97 10.42
C ALA A 215 -11.99 -2.48 10.28
N ARG A 216 -12.44 -2.66 9.04
CA ARG A 216 -13.70 -3.30 8.67
C ARG A 216 -13.73 -3.56 7.17
N THR A 217 -14.25 -4.70 6.78
CA THR A 217 -14.51 -5.05 5.39
C THR A 217 -15.84 -5.80 5.22
N TYR A 218 -16.30 -5.90 3.97
CA TYR A 218 -17.56 -6.54 3.61
C TYR A 218 -17.29 -7.58 2.54
N VAL A 219 -17.80 -8.79 2.76
CA VAL A 219 -17.75 -9.88 1.78
C VAL A 219 -19.11 -9.96 1.10
N SER A 220 -19.17 -9.50 -0.15
CA SER A 220 -20.35 -9.68 -0.99
C SER A 220 -20.40 -11.14 -1.44
N LEU A 221 -21.54 -11.81 -1.33
CA LEU A 221 -21.67 -13.20 -1.80
C LEU A 221 -22.38 -13.24 -3.15
N PRO A 222 -22.12 -14.25 -3.99
CA PRO A 222 -22.96 -14.54 -5.15
C PRO A 222 -24.40 -14.86 -4.74
N SER A 223 -25.36 -14.53 -5.59
CA SER A 223 -26.80 -14.74 -5.31
C SER A 223 -27.17 -16.22 -5.17
N ASN A 224 -26.35 -17.13 -5.70
CA ASN A 224 -26.52 -18.58 -5.61
C ASN A 224 -25.91 -19.21 -4.34
N VAL A 225 -25.26 -18.41 -3.49
CA VAL A 225 -24.73 -18.90 -2.20
C VAL A 225 -25.80 -18.78 -1.13
N GLU A 226 -26.13 -19.89 -0.49
CA GLU A 226 -26.98 -19.90 0.70
C GLU A 226 -26.20 -19.35 1.90
N ALA A 227 -26.40 -18.07 2.20
CA ALA A 227 -25.69 -17.41 3.29
C ALA A 227 -25.86 -18.12 4.66
N ALA A 228 -27.00 -18.79 4.89
CA ALA A 228 -27.26 -19.57 6.11
C ALA A 228 -26.29 -20.76 6.30
N GLN A 229 -25.64 -21.25 5.25
CA GLN A 229 -24.67 -22.34 5.31
C GLN A 229 -23.25 -21.85 5.65
N ILE A 230 -23.02 -20.54 5.75
CA ILE A 230 -21.71 -19.99 6.08
C ILE A 230 -21.48 -20.10 7.59
N GLU A 231 -20.70 -21.10 7.97
CA GLU A 231 -20.25 -21.27 9.35
C GLU A 231 -19.02 -20.40 9.64
N SER A 232 -19.21 -19.35 10.43
CA SER A 232 -18.12 -18.53 10.98
C SER A 232 -18.49 -18.00 12.37
N SER A 233 -17.50 -17.87 13.25
CA SER A 233 -17.67 -17.24 14.57
C SER A 233 -17.59 -15.71 14.53
N THR A 234 -17.15 -15.12 13.42
CA THR A 234 -16.81 -13.68 13.33
C THR A 234 -17.55 -12.94 12.21
N ALA A 235 -18.16 -13.67 11.27
CA ALA A 235 -18.98 -13.10 10.21
C ALA A 235 -20.39 -12.77 10.70
N GLU A 236 -20.77 -11.48 10.63
CA GLU A 236 -22.16 -11.05 10.81
C GLU A 236 -22.87 -11.06 9.45
N ILE A 237 -23.76 -12.05 9.23
CA ILE A 237 -24.42 -12.29 7.94
C ILE A 237 -25.68 -11.43 7.81
N HIS A 238 -25.85 -10.78 6.66
CA HIS A 238 -27.04 -10.02 6.29
C HIS A 238 -27.63 -10.53 4.96
N THR A 239 -28.91 -10.91 4.98
CA THR A 239 -29.59 -11.56 3.84
C THR A 239 -30.66 -10.69 3.16
N GLY A 240 -30.79 -9.41 3.53
CA GLY A 240 -31.76 -8.49 2.92
C GLY A 240 -33.23 -8.77 3.23
N ASN A 241 -33.54 -9.86 3.96
CA ASN A 241 -34.87 -10.29 4.39
C ASN A 241 -35.08 -10.14 5.92
N GLU A 242 -34.23 -9.39 6.62
CA GLU A 242 -34.41 -9.17 8.06
C GLU A 242 -35.59 -8.21 8.30
N ASP A 243 -36.74 -8.78 8.67
CA ASP A 243 -37.85 -8.05 9.29
C ASP A 243 -37.33 -7.36 10.56
N GLN A 244 -37.03 -6.06 10.44
CA GLN A 244 -36.79 -5.20 11.59
C GLN A 244 -38.12 -4.88 12.28
N ASP A 245 -38.54 -5.73 13.21
CA ASP A 245 -39.61 -5.46 14.18
C ASP A 245 -39.15 -4.42 15.22
N GLY A 246 -38.93 -3.19 14.77
CA GLY A 246 -38.69 -2.00 15.60
C GLY A 246 -39.70 -0.90 15.25
N PRO A 247 -40.38 -0.27 16.23
CA PRO A 247 -41.51 0.62 15.95
C PRO A 247 -41.15 1.96 15.28
N GLU A 248 -39.87 2.30 15.08
CA GLU A 248 -39.43 3.63 14.60
C GLU A 248 -39.07 3.75 13.11
N HIS A 249 -39.03 2.66 12.33
CA HIS A 249 -38.56 2.72 10.93
C HIS A 249 -39.65 2.50 9.86
N LYS A 250 -40.90 2.88 10.14
CA LYS A 250 -42.03 2.70 9.19
C LYS A 250 -42.12 3.71 8.03
N ARG A 251 -41.22 4.68 7.86
CA ARG A 251 -41.43 5.80 6.89
C ARG A 251 -40.46 5.95 5.71
N VAL A 252 -39.56 5.01 5.45
CA VAL A 252 -38.77 5.01 4.19
C VAL A 252 -38.79 3.64 3.52
N ARG A 253 -39.99 3.14 3.24
CA ARG A 253 -40.20 1.92 2.44
C ARG A 253 -40.51 2.31 1.00
N ARG A 254 -39.52 2.25 0.10
CA ARG A 254 -39.67 2.01 -1.37
C ARG A 254 -38.35 2.14 -2.14
N ARG A 255 -37.49 1.12 -2.04
CA ARG A 255 -36.75 0.59 -3.20
C ARG A 255 -36.34 -0.84 -2.86
N LYS A 256 -36.83 -1.80 -3.67
CA LYS A 256 -36.75 -3.26 -3.46
C LYS A 256 -35.41 -3.71 -2.85
N GLU A 257 -35.45 -4.22 -1.61
CA GLU A 257 -34.35 -4.97 -0.98
C GLU A 257 -34.10 -6.32 -1.66
N ALA A 258 -35.05 -6.79 -2.48
CA ALA A 258 -35.02 -8.06 -3.20
C ALA A 258 -33.90 -8.21 -4.26
N ASP A 259 -33.14 -7.16 -4.59
CA ASP A 259 -32.08 -7.18 -5.61
C ASP A 259 -30.65 -7.12 -5.02
N LEU A 260 -30.50 -7.17 -3.68
CA LEU A 260 -29.19 -7.12 -3.02
C LEU A 260 -28.65 -8.51 -2.78
N ASN A 261 -27.41 -8.75 -3.24
CA ASN A 261 -26.69 -9.95 -2.88
C ASN A 261 -26.50 -10.03 -1.35
N PRO A 262 -26.62 -11.22 -0.74
CA PRO A 262 -26.28 -11.40 0.66
C PRO A 262 -24.81 -11.04 0.89
N TYR A 263 -24.49 -10.58 2.08
CA TYR A 263 -23.12 -10.24 2.45
C TYR A 263 -22.88 -10.49 3.93
N TYR A 264 -21.62 -10.54 4.34
CA TYR A 264 -21.29 -10.50 5.76
C TYR A 264 -20.20 -9.47 6.06
N ILE A 265 -20.18 -9.02 7.31
CA ILE A 265 -19.23 -8.04 7.82
C ILE A 265 -18.09 -8.77 8.50
N VAL A 266 -16.86 -8.35 8.20
CA VAL A 266 -15.66 -8.76 8.93
C VAL A 266 -15.05 -7.53 9.58
N ASP A 267 -15.09 -7.51 10.90
CA ASP A 267 -14.46 -6.49 11.73
C ASP A 267 -13.07 -6.92 12.20
N TYR A 268 -12.32 -5.96 12.75
CA TYR A 268 -11.09 -6.27 13.46
C TYR A 268 -11.31 -7.32 14.56
N ILE A 269 -10.57 -8.42 14.47
CA ILE A 269 -10.58 -9.53 15.43
C ILE A 269 -9.53 -9.22 16.49
N LEU A 270 -10.01 -8.92 17.70
CA LEU A 270 -9.15 -8.84 18.86
C LEU A 270 -8.70 -10.27 19.28
N PRO A 271 -7.42 -10.43 19.64
CA PRO A 271 -6.95 -11.65 20.31
C PRO A 271 -7.76 -11.90 21.58
N LYS A 272 -7.99 -13.18 21.88
CA LYS A 272 -8.77 -13.57 23.05
C LYS A 272 -7.96 -13.24 24.31
N ASP A 273 -8.55 -12.47 25.23
CA ASP A 273 -7.94 -12.05 26.49
C ASP A 273 -6.61 -11.28 26.36
N ASN A 274 -6.28 -10.79 25.15
CA ASN A 274 -5.03 -10.08 24.84
C ASN A 274 -5.26 -8.93 23.83
N ALA A 275 -6.08 -7.95 24.21
CA ALA A 275 -6.41 -6.82 23.33
C ALA A 275 -5.23 -5.89 23.00
N GLN A 276 -4.09 -6.04 23.69
CA GLN A 276 -2.88 -5.24 23.51
C GLN A 276 -1.75 -6.03 22.83
N ASP A 277 -2.03 -7.13 22.12
CA ASP A 277 -1.00 -8.01 21.53
C ASP A 277 -0.01 -7.32 20.58
N THR A 278 -0.36 -6.15 20.03
CA THR A 278 0.53 -5.33 19.19
C THR A 278 1.47 -4.43 19.98
N SER A 279 1.31 -4.34 21.31
CA SER A 279 2.10 -3.47 22.19
C SER A 279 3.43 -4.12 22.59
N PRO A 280 4.55 -3.38 22.57
CA PRO A 280 5.81 -3.83 23.17
C PRO A 280 5.68 -4.24 24.64
N HIS A 281 4.70 -3.67 25.35
CA HIS A 281 4.47 -3.91 26.78
C HIS A 281 3.33 -4.90 27.05
N SER A 282 2.88 -5.66 26.04
CA SER A 282 1.87 -6.69 26.27
C SER A 282 2.40 -7.76 27.23
N PRO A 283 1.76 -8.02 28.38
CA PRO A 283 2.23 -9.03 29.32
C PRO A 283 2.15 -10.45 28.74
N GLN A 284 1.26 -10.67 27.77
CA GLN A 284 1.07 -11.96 27.09
C GLN A 284 1.83 -12.03 25.75
N GLY A 285 2.51 -10.95 25.34
CA GLY A 285 3.15 -10.84 24.04
C GLY A 285 2.16 -10.89 22.87
N VAL A 286 2.67 -11.24 21.69
CA VAL A 286 1.86 -11.37 20.45
C VAL A 286 1.12 -12.71 20.44
N ASP A 287 -0.17 -12.70 20.06
CA ASP A 287 -0.93 -13.94 19.79
C ASP A 287 -0.47 -14.58 18.47
N GLN A 288 0.60 -15.37 18.54
CA GLN A 288 1.19 -16.04 17.38
C GLN A 288 0.20 -16.98 16.67
N THR A 289 -0.77 -17.54 17.39
CA THR A 289 -1.74 -18.47 16.82
C THR A 289 -2.70 -17.72 15.90
N LEU A 290 -3.30 -16.63 16.39
CA LEU A 290 -4.17 -15.78 15.58
C LEU A 290 -3.41 -15.15 14.42
N ARG A 291 -2.23 -14.58 14.67
CA ARG A 291 -1.48 -13.84 13.64
C ARG A 291 -0.95 -14.75 12.53
N SER A 292 -0.51 -15.97 12.86
CA SER A 292 -0.11 -16.94 11.83
C SER A 292 -1.30 -17.40 10.98
N ALA A 293 -2.44 -17.70 11.61
CA ALA A 293 -3.67 -18.08 10.89
C ALA A 293 -4.18 -16.95 9.98
N GLN A 294 -4.06 -15.69 10.40
CA GLN A 294 -4.38 -14.54 9.56
C GLN A 294 -3.47 -14.47 8.34
N ILE A 295 -2.15 -14.63 8.52
CA ILE A 295 -1.21 -14.65 7.41
C ILE A 295 -1.52 -15.79 6.44
N GLU A 296 -1.85 -17.00 6.91
CA GLU A 296 -2.29 -18.10 6.03
C GLU A 296 -3.42 -17.66 5.08
N LEU A 297 -4.46 -17.02 5.62
CA LEU A 297 -5.56 -16.50 4.80
C LEU A 297 -5.08 -15.41 3.83
N ARG A 298 -4.20 -14.49 4.27
CA ARG A 298 -3.66 -13.44 3.40
C ARG A 298 -2.88 -14.00 2.22
N LEU A 299 -2.12 -15.07 2.42
CA LEU A 299 -1.38 -15.74 1.34
C LEU A 299 -2.35 -16.36 0.32
N GLU A 300 -3.43 -16.99 0.78
CA GLU A 300 -4.46 -17.54 -0.11
C GLU A 300 -5.21 -16.44 -0.89
N GLU A 301 -5.54 -15.32 -0.24
CA GLU A 301 -6.15 -14.16 -0.91
C GLU A 301 -5.24 -13.57 -1.99
N ILE A 302 -3.92 -13.54 -1.77
CA ILE A 302 -2.94 -13.06 -2.74
C ILE A 302 -2.83 -14.02 -3.93
N LYS A 303 -2.91 -15.34 -3.71
CA LYS A 303 -2.96 -16.33 -4.80
C LYS A 303 -4.21 -16.17 -5.65
N GLU A 304 -5.37 -15.93 -5.02
CA GLU A 304 -6.62 -15.64 -5.75
C GLU A 304 -6.53 -14.30 -6.50
N ALA A 305 -5.93 -13.27 -5.91
CA ALA A 305 -5.68 -12.01 -6.60
C ALA A 305 -4.80 -12.20 -7.84
N TYR A 306 -3.69 -12.93 -7.73
CA TYR A 306 -2.80 -13.25 -8.85
C TYR A 306 -3.53 -14.02 -9.95
N TYR A 307 -4.39 -14.99 -9.60
CA TYR A 307 -5.23 -15.70 -10.56
C TYR A 307 -6.14 -14.75 -11.35
N VAL A 308 -6.78 -13.78 -10.68
CA VAL A 308 -7.61 -12.76 -11.34
C VAL A 308 -6.80 -11.90 -12.33
N LEU A 309 -5.56 -11.53 -11.96
CA LEU A 309 -4.67 -10.83 -12.89
C LEU A 309 -4.32 -11.70 -14.10
N GLY A 310 -4.11 -13.00 -13.90
CA GLY A 310 -3.94 -13.99 -14.98
C GLY A 310 -5.10 -14.01 -15.96
N LEU A 311 -6.34 -14.03 -15.48
CA LEU A 311 -7.54 -13.95 -16.32
C LEU A 311 -7.59 -12.65 -17.13
N ILE A 312 -7.31 -11.51 -16.49
CA ILE A 312 -7.29 -10.21 -17.18
C ILE A 312 -6.20 -10.20 -18.26
N ASN A 313 -4.99 -10.64 -17.93
CA ASN A 313 -3.84 -10.63 -18.84
C ASN A 313 -4.01 -11.57 -20.04
N SER A 314 -4.73 -12.68 -19.87
CA SER A 314 -5.03 -13.64 -20.95
C SER A 314 -6.20 -13.23 -21.84
N GLY A 315 -6.85 -12.08 -21.56
CA GLY A 315 -7.96 -11.55 -22.37
C GLY A 315 -9.36 -11.89 -21.84
N HIS A 316 -9.47 -12.50 -20.66
CA HIS A 316 -10.74 -12.83 -20.01
C HIS A 316 -11.24 -11.70 -19.07
N GLY A 317 -10.84 -10.45 -19.30
CA GLY A 317 -11.25 -9.31 -18.47
C GLY A 317 -12.76 -9.07 -18.43
N GLU A 318 -13.47 -9.33 -19.53
CA GLU A 318 -14.95 -9.21 -19.57
C GLU A 318 -15.63 -10.27 -18.67
N GLU A 319 -15.03 -11.46 -18.57
CA GLU A 319 -15.51 -12.50 -17.66
C GLU A 319 -15.33 -12.08 -16.20
N VAL A 320 -14.17 -11.53 -15.85
CA VAL A 320 -13.90 -10.94 -14.52
C VAL A 320 -14.91 -9.82 -14.23
N SER A 321 -15.21 -8.97 -15.22
CA SER A 321 -16.21 -7.91 -15.11
C SER A 321 -17.61 -8.46 -14.79
N ARG A 322 -18.00 -9.57 -15.43
CA ARG A 322 -19.28 -10.26 -15.19
C ARG A 322 -19.35 -10.91 -13.81
N MET A 323 -18.25 -11.49 -13.33
CA MET A 323 -18.14 -12.08 -11.99
C MET A 323 -18.07 -11.04 -10.88
N ASN A 324 -17.70 -9.80 -11.20
CA ASN A 324 -17.46 -8.77 -10.20
C ASN A 324 -18.70 -8.46 -9.34
N LEU A 325 -18.53 -8.61 -8.03
CA LEU A 325 -19.53 -8.34 -7.02
C LEU A 325 -19.55 -6.86 -6.59
N ARG A 326 -18.56 -6.04 -6.97
CA ARG A 326 -18.58 -4.57 -6.77
C ARG A 326 -19.40 -3.84 -7.83
N LYS A 327 -20.65 -4.28 -8.03
CA LYS A 327 -21.63 -3.69 -8.96
C LYS A 327 -22.72 -2.90 -8.25
N LYS A 328 -23.40 -2.01 -8.98
CA LYS A 328 -24.48 -1.16 -8.45
C LYS A 328 -25.52 -2.00 -7.70
N GLY A 329 -25.82 -1.59 -6.47
CA GLY A 329 -26.71 -2.33 -5.56
C GLY A 329 -25.89 -2.91 -4.41
N ASN A 330 -24.89 -3.72 -4.72
CA ASN A 330 -24.12 -4.46 -3.73
C ASN A 330 -23.38 -3.58 -2.71
N ILE A 331 -23.18 -4.14 -1.51
CA ILE A 331 -22.56 -3.43 -0.38
C ILE A 331 -21.15 -2.95 -0.73
N GLY A 332 -20.86 -1.71 -0.35
CA GLY A 332 -19.56 -1.07 -0.59
C GLY A 332 -19.19 -0.85 -2.07
N ALA A 333 -20.06 -1.19 -3.03
CA ALA A 333 -19.82 -0.96 -4.45
C ALA A 333 -19.97 0.51 -4.84
N SER A 334 -19.34 0.88 -5.96
CA SER A 334 -19.68 2.13 -6.64
C SER A 334 -20.84 1.89 -7.60
N SER A 335 -21.63 2.93 -7.90
CA SER A 335 -22.69 2.84 -8.90
C SER A 335 -22.15 2.56 -10.31
N LEU A 336 -20.88 2.85 -10.57
CA LEU A 336 -20.22 2.64 -11.85
C LEU A 336 -19.70 1.20 -12.00
N GLY A 337 -19.28 0.55 -10.91
CA GLY A 337 -18.61 -0.75 -10.96
C GLY A 337 -17.43 -0.73 -11.93
N LEU A 338 -17.36 -1.72 -12.82
CA LEU A 338 -16.37 -1.83 -13.90
C LEU A 338 -16.89 -1.37 -15.27
N LYS A 339 -18.03 -0.65 -15.32
CA LYS A 339 -18.62 -0.18 -16.58
C LYS A 339 -17.67 0.79 -17.30
N GLY A 340 -17.60 0.64 -18.62
CA GLY A 340 -16.84 1.53 -19.51
C GLY A 340 -15.36 1.15 -19.68
N ILE A 341 -14.89 0.08 -19.04
CA ILE A 341 -13.53 -0.43 -19.25
C ILE A 341 -13.48 -1.19 -20.58
N ASN A 342 -12.46 -0.91 -21.39
CA ASN A 342 -12.12 -1.72 -22.56
C ASN A 342 -11.09 -2.77 -22.15
N TRP A 343 -11.52 -4.02 -21.94
CA TRP A 343 -10.67 -5.11 -21.48
C TRP A 343 -9.65 -5.59 -22.53
N ASP A 344 -9.88 -5.33 -23.81
CA ASP A 344 -8.88 -5.65 -24.86
C ASP A 344 -7.59 -4.84 -24.71
N ASN A 345 -7.62 -3.74 -23.95
CA ASN A 345 -6.42 -2.97 -23.63
C ASN A 345 -5.57 -3.63 -22.54
N TRP A 346 -6.14 -4.55 -21.76
CA TRP A 346 -5.48 -5.23 -20.65
C TRP A 346 -4.88 -6.59 -21.04
N LYS A 347 -5.26 -7.12 -22.20
CA LYS A 347 -4.66 -8.34 -22.72
C LYS A 347 -3.15 -8.13 -22.92
N GLU A 348 -2.37 -9.03 -22.35
CA GLU A 348 -0.90 -9.05 -22.38
C GLU A 348 -0.25 -7.74 -21.89
N SER A 349 -0.94 -6.98 -21.04
CA SER A 349 -0.44 -5.68 -20.53
C SER A 349 0.38 -5.80 -19.25
N MET A 350 0.49 -7.00 -18.65
CA MET A 350 1.16 -7.24 -17.38
C MET A 350 2.31 -8.23 -17.53
N PHE A 351 3.43 -7.94 -16.88
CA PHE A 351 4.43 -8.95 -16.55
C PHE A 351 3.95 -9.73 -15.32
N LEU A 352 3.51 -10.97 -15.53
CA LEU A 352 3.07 -11.88 -14.47
C LEU A 352 4.17 -12.86 -14.02
N GLU A 353 5.39 -12.64 -14.48
CA GLU A 353 6.64 -13.25 -14.01
C GLU A 353 7.43 -12.18 -13.25
N ASN A 354 8.15 -12.57 -12.20
CA ASN A 354 8.90 -11.64 -11.32
C ASN A 354 8.03 -10.54 -10.69
N VAL A 355 6.79 -10.88 -10.31
CA VAL A 355 5.89 -9.97 -9.58
C VAL A 355 6.54 -9.57 -8.25
N THR A 356 6.32 -8.33 -7.83
CA THR A 356 6.80 -7.83 -6.54
C THR A 356 5.75 -8.03 -5.46
N ALA A 357 6.13 -8.62 -4.32
CA ALA A 357 5.34 -8.55 -3.09
C ALA A 357 5.70 -7.26 -2.35
N MET A 358 4.71 -6.48 -1.94
CA MET A 358 4.93 -5.29 -1.13
C MET A 358 3.96 -5.26 0.03
N GLY A 359 4.37 -4.80 1.20
CA GLY A 359 3.41 -4.65 2.28
C GLY A 359 3.92 -3.89 3.48
N HIS A 360 2.99 -3.32 4.24
CA HIS A 360 3.29 -2.49 5.41
C HIS A 360 2.91 -3.16 6.73
N SER A 361 3.76 -3.07 7.75
CA SER A 361 3.50 -3.59 9.09
C SER A 361 3.18 -5.10 9.04
N PHE A 362 1.95 -5.51 9.37
CA PHE A 362 1.50 -6.89 9.20
C PHE A 362 1.44 -7.34 7.73
N GLY A 363 1.26 -6.42 6.79
CA GLY A 363 1.47 -6.67 5.37
C GLY A 363 2.93 -6.87 5.01
N GLY A 364 3.87 -6.26 5.74
CA GLY A 364 5.30 -6.54 5.62
C GLY A 364 5.62 -7.97 6.06
N ALA A 365 5.06 -8.40 7.19
CA ALA A 365 5.13 -9.80 7.64
C ALA A 365 4.57 -10.79 6.60
N THR A 366 3.47 -10.40 5.94
CA THR A 366 2.87 -11.17 4.84
C THR A 366 3.81 -11.27 3.65
N ALA A 367 4.44 -10.15 3.25
CA ALA A 367 5.41 -10.12 2.16
C ALA A 367 6.65 -10.98 2.45
N VAL A 368 7.14 -10.99 3.70
CA VAL A 368 8.21 -11.91 4.13
C VAL A 368 7.78 -13.37 3.92
N GLN A 369 6.57 -13.77 4.32
CA GLN A 369 6.11 -15.15 4.11
C GLN A 369 5.94 -15.50 2.62
N LEU A 370 5.53 -14.55 1.77
CA LEU A 370 5.50 -14.76 0.31
C LEU A 370 6.90 -15.04 -0.23
N CYS A 371 7.90 -14.26 0.21
CA CYS A 371 9.29 -14.43 -0.21
C CYS A 371 9.96 -15.70 0.32
N ARG A 372 9.40 -16.33 1.37
CA ARG A 372 9.81 -17.67 1.83
C ARG A 372 9.23 -18.81 1.00
N SER A 373 8.23 -18.55 0.15
CA SER A 373 7.53 -19.61 -0.58
C SER A 373 8.17 -19.89 -1.94
N ASN A 374 8.87 -21.02 -2.05
CA ASN A 374 9.42 -21.53 -3.32
C ASN A 374 8.33 -21.98 -4.31
N ALA A 375 7.11 -22.28 -3.83
CA ALA A 375 5.99 -22.65 -4.67
C ALA A 375 5.44 -21.47 -5.51
N LEU A 376 5.73 -20.23 -5.12
CA LEU A 376 5.30 -19.03 -5.82
C LEU A 376 6.34 -18.63 -6.87
N THR A 377 6.45 -19.41 -7.95
CA THR A 377 7.46 -19.18 -9.02
C THR A 377 7.27 -17.87 -9.77
N TRP A 378 6.07 -17.30 -9.75
CA TRP A 378 5.75 -16.01 -10.37
C TRP A 378 6.23 -14.79 -9.59
N LEU A 379 6.58 -14.96 -8.31
CA LEU A 379 7.02 -13.89 -7.43
C LEU A 379 8.56 -13.76 -7.51
N GLY A 380 9.09 -12.57 -7.76
CA GLY A 380 10.53 -12.35 -7.91
C GLY A 380 11.21 -11.74 -6.70
N GLN A 381 10.57 -10.76 -6.04
CA GLN A 381 11.21 -9.95 -4.99
C GLN A 381 10.20 -9.35 -4.01
N GLY A 382 10.68 -8.87 -2.86
CA GLY A 382 9.87 -8.30 -1.78
C GLY A 382 10.27 -6.88 -1.35
N VAL A 383 9.29 -6.00 -1.17
CA VAL A 383 9.45 -4.67 -0.56
C VAL A 383 8.70 -4.63 0.77
N ILE A 384 9.47 -4.60 1.86
CA ILE A 384 8.97 -4.77 3.22
C ILE A 384 8.96 -3.41 3.90
N LEU A 385 7.77 -2.86 4.15
CA LEU A 385 7.60 -1.54 4.75
C LEU A 385 7.30 -1.65 6.25
N ASP A 386 8.26 -1.25 7.08
CA ASP A 386 8.17 -1.15 8.53
C ASP A 386 7.50 -2.37 9.18
N ALA A 387 8.03 -3.55 8.85
CA ALA A 387 7.43 -4.82 9.19
C ALA A 387 7.24 -4.98 10.70
N TRP A 388 6.06 -5.49 11.07
CA TRP A 388 5.81 -5.99 12.41
C TRP A 388 6.48 -7.36 12.57
N GLY A 389 7.78 -7.35 12.87
CA GLY A 389 8.63 -8.51 13.04
C GLY A 389 8.12 -9.48 14.10
N GLN A 390 7.55 -8.97 15.20
CA GLN A 390 6.94 -9.83 16.23
C GLN A 390 5.69 -10.57 15.75
N GLY A 391 4.93 -10.00 14.81
CA GLY A 391 3.81 -10.67 14.14
C GLY A 391 4.23 -11.49 12.92
N THR A 392 5.52 -11.55 12.59
CA THR A 392 6.05 -12.35 11.49
C THR A 392 6.31 -13.77 11.99
N PRO A 393 5.69 -14.80 11.37
CA PRO A 393 5.97 -16.19 11.69
C PRO A 393 7.47 -16.46 11.63
N LEU A 394 7.96 -17.28 12.55
CA LEU A 394 9.36 -17.71 12.53
C LEU A 394 9.67 -18.51 11.27
N ARG A 395 10.95 -18.55 10.88
CA ARG A 395 11.43 -19.49 9.87
C ARG A 395 11.03 -20.90 10.28
N GLY A 396 10.47 -21.66 9.33
CA GLY A 396 10.17 -23.08 9.56
C GLY A 396 11.44 -23.91 9.72
N THR A 397 11.29 -25.18 10.14
CA THR A 397 12.44 -26.09 10.29
C THR A 397 13.02 -26.56 8.96
N ASP A 398 12.23 -26.53 7.89
CA ASP A 398 12.69 -26.82 6.53
C ASP A 398 13.58 -25.67 6.02
N PRO A 399 14.81 -25.95 5.57
CA PRO A 399 15.66 -24.96 4.91
C PRO A 399 14.96 -24.24 3.74
N SER A 400 14.00 -24.89 3.07
CA SER A 400 13.22 -24.29 1.98
C SER A 400 12.28 -23.17 2.43
N ASN A 401 12.11 -22.96 3.73
CA ASN A 401 11.29 -21.88 4.30
C ASN A 401 12.11 -20.63 4.64
N ALA A 402 13.38 -20.55 4.23
CA ALA A 402 14.17 -19.33 4.31
C ALA A 402 13.67 -18.29 3.28
N VAL A 403 13.99 -17.01 3.50
CA VAL A 403 13.70 -15.96 2.51
C VAL A 403 14.59 -16.19 1.29
N GLY A 404 14.04 -16.82 0.25
CA GLY A 404 14.78 -17.22 -0.96
C GLY A 404 14.64 -16.25 -2.13
N LYS A 405 14.37 -14.97 -1.85
CA LYS A 405 14.14 -13.93 -2.87
C LYS A 405 14.75 -12.61 -2.43
N PRO A 406 15.23 -11.76 -3.35
CA PRO A 406 15.71 -10.43 -3.01
C PRO A 406 14.67 -9.63 -2.23
N ILE A 407 15.12 -8.94 -1.17
CA ILE A 407 14.26 -8.05 -0.39
C ILE A 407 14.90 -6.70 -0.06
N ILE A 408 14.05 -5.70 0.13
CA ILE A 408 14.40 -4.46 0.83
C ILE A 408 13.44 -4.27 2.01
N SER A 409 14.00 -4.02 3.19
CA SER A 409 13.26 -3.61 4.38
C SER A 409 13.46 -2.13 4.63
N ILE A 410 12.41 -1.33 4.52
CA ILE A 410 12.41 0.11 4.81
C ILE A 410 11.59 0.33 6.07
N SER A 411 12.24 0.72 7.16
CA SER A 411 11.65 0.84 8.50
C SER A 411 11.49 2.28 8.97
N THR A 412 10.77 2.49 10.07
CA THR A 412 10.63 3.78 10.74
C THR A 412 11.40 3.81 12.06
N GLU A 413 12.01 4.95 12.40
CA GLU A 413 12.90 5.08 13.57
C GLU A 413 12.20 4.68 14.88
N ALA A 414 11.00 5.22 15.13
CA ALA A 414 10.29 4.94 16.39
C ALA A 414 10.00 3.45 16.58
N PHE A 415 9.77 2.72 15.48
CA PHE A 415 9.43 1.30 15.49
C PHE A 415 10.67 0.41 15.66
N MET A 416 11.82 0.83 15.12
CA MET A 416 13.08 0.09 15.25
C MET A 416 13.71 0.18 16.65
N HIS A 417 13.32 1.15 17.47
CA HIS A 417 13.71 1.16 18.89
C HIS A 417 13.04 0.05 19.72
N TRP A 418 12.02 -0.64 19.19
CA TRP A 418 11.50 -1.85 19.79
C TRP A 418 12.45 -3.02 19.51
N LYS A 419 13.33 -3.34 20.47
CA LYS A 419 14.45 -4.29 20.30
C LYS A 419 14.01 -5.67 19.79
N GLU A 420 12.94 -6.22 20.35
CA GLU A 420 12.44 -7.53 19.95
C GLU A 420 11.87 -7.51 18.53
N ASN A 421 11.31 -6.38 18.09
CA ASN A 421 10.88 -6.20 16.70
C ASN A 421 12.06 -6.04 15.76
N PHE A 422 13.03 -5.18 16.13
CA PHE A 422 14.26 -4.98 15.35
C PHE A 422 15.03 -6.29 15.14
N GLY A 423 15.21 -7.09 16.20
CA GLY A 423 15.86 -8.40 16.10
C GLY A 423 15.14 -9.37 15.16
N ARG A 424 13.80 -9.30 15.07
CA ARG A 424 13.03 -10.09 14.09
C ARG A 424 13.21 -9.60 12.67
N VAL A 425 13.32 -8.28 12.46
CA VAL A 425 13.60 -7.68 11.15
C VAL A 425 15.00 -8.07 10.67
N VAL A 426 16.01 -7.93 11.53
CA VAL A 426 17.36 -8.42 11.25
C VAL A 426 17.34 -9.91 10.92
N GLY A 427 16.59 -10.72 11.70
CA GLY A 427 16.48 -12.16 11.49
C GLY A 427 16.09 -12.55 10.07
N PHE A 428 14.98 -12.03 9.53
CA PHE A 428 14.57 -12.39 8.17
C PHE A 428 15.43 -11.75 7.07
N CYS A 429 16.11 -10.62 7.35
CA CYS A 429 17.09 -10.04 6.44
C CYS A 429 18.34 -10.92 6.34
N GLU A 430 18.81 -11.45 7.46
CA GLU A 430 19.93 -12.41 7.46
C GLU A 430 19.51 -13.74 6.82
N GLU A 431 18.28 -14.22 7.01
CA GLU A 431 17.76 -15.39 6.27
C GLU A 431 17.89 -15.21 4.74
N CYS A 432 17.66 -13.99 4.25
CA CYS A 432 17.82 -13.64 2.83
C CYS A 432 19.29 -13.70 2.40
N ARG A 433 20.18 -13.12 3.20
CA ARG A 433 21.63 -13.10 2.92
C ARG A 433 22.24 -14.50 2.95
N GLU A 434 21.85 -15.32 3.94
CA GLU A 434 22.22 -16.74 4.05
C GLU A 434 21.80 -17.55 2.82
N SER A 435 20.68 -17.16 2.20
CA SER A 435 20.18 -17.79 0.97
C SER A 435 20.90 -17.32 -0.29
N GLY A 436 21.86 -16.39 -0.17
CA GLY A 436 22.64 -15.83 -1.29
C GLY A 436 21.88 -14.79 -2.11
N GLU A 437 20.79 -14.24 -1.56
CA GLU A 437 19.95 -13.24 -2.23
C GLU A 437 20.26 -11.81 -1.76
N LEU A 438 19.94 -10.83 -2.61
CA LEU A 438 20.20 -9.42 -2.32
C LEU A 438 19.29 -8.90 -1.20
N CYS A 439 19.87 -8.28 -0.18
CA CYS A 439 19.12 -7.76 0.96
C CYS A 439 19.57 -6.36 1.36
N TRP A 440 18.62 -5.41 1.38
CA TRP A 440 18.81 -4.09 1.98
C TRP A 440 17.94 -3.94 3.23
N MET A 441 18.47 -3.29 4.26
CA MET A 441 17.72 -2.92 5.47
C MET A 441 18.02 -1.48 5.83
N LEU A 442 17.00 -0.63 5.80
CA LEU A 442 17.09 0.81 5.95
C LEU A 442 16.09 1.32 7.00
N THR A 443 16.38 2.46 7.64
CA THR A 443 15.45 3.15 8.53
C THR A 443 15.35 4.62 8.19
N ILE A 444 14.13 5.14 8.00
CA ILE A 444 13.89 6.58 7.77
C ILE A 444 13.98 7.33 9.10
N VAL A 445 14.92 8.26 9.21
CA VAL A 445 15.17 9.02 10.44
C VAL A 445 14.05 10.03 10.69
N GLY A 446 13.71 10.23 11.96
CA GLY A 446 12.66 11.12 12.43
C GLY A 446 11.24 10.64 12.17
N SER A 447 11.06 9.40 11.70
CA SER A 447 9.78 8.83 11.31
C SER A 447 9.12 7.99 12.40
N THR A 448 7.81 7.80 12.26
CA THR A 448 6.97 6.99 13.16
C THR A 448 6.15 6.01 12.33
N HIS A 449 5.65 4.94 12.93
CA HIS A 449 5.01 3.82 12.19
C HIS A 449 3.95 4.25 11.16
N LEU A 450 3.16 5.28 11.45
CA LEU A 450 2.12 5.75 10.52
C LEU A 450 2.65 6.57 9.32
N ALA A 451 3.95 6.92 9.29
CA ALA A 451 4.57 7.75 8.25
C ALA A 451 4.43 7.15 6.83
N MET A 452 4.32 5.82 6.72
CA MET A 452 4.14 5.09 5.47
C MET A 452 2.66 4.89 5.08
N THR A 453 1.73 5.52 5.79
CA THR A 453 0.29 5.43 5.51
C THR A 453 -0.27 6.78 5.06
N ASP A 454 -1.41 6.75 4.37
CA ASP A 454 -2.12 7.97 3.98
C ASP A 454 -2.53 8.84 5.18
N PHE A 455 -2.63 8.26 6.39
CA PHE A 455 -2.92 9.04 7.60
C PHE A 455 -1.86 10.09 7.89
N ALA A 456 -0.59 9.84 7.56
CA ALA A 456 0.47 10.82 7.83
C ALA A 456 0.37 12.06 6.96
N VAL A 457 0.02 11.90 5.69
CA VAL A 457 -0.18 13.02 4.76
C VAL A 457 -1.54 13.69 4.92
N LEU A 458 -2.56 12.94 5.36
CA LEU A 458 -3.86 13.52 5.71
C LEU A 458 -3.76 14.32 7.01
N TYR A 459 -3.13 13.80 8.06
CA TYR A 459 -3.12 14.43 9.38
C TYR A 459 -1.71 14.84 9.86
N PRO A 460 -0.93 15.63 9.09
CA PRO A 460 0.48 15.88 9.38
C PRO A 460 0.70 16.61 10.71
N HIS A 461 -0.18 17.54 11.07
CA HIS A 461 -0.11 18.23 12.36
C HIS A 461 -0.46 17.31 13.54
N CYS A 462 -1.48 16.47 13.37
CA CYS A 462 -1.87 15.49 14.38
C CYS A 462 -0.73 14.51 14.63
N MET A 463 -0.11 13.98 13.58
CA MET A 463 1.05 13.08 13.70
C MET A 463 2.25 13.78 14.36
N SER A 464 2.61 14.98 13.91
CA SER A 464 3.72 15.72 14.53
C SER A 464 3.51 15.99 16.02
N ILE A 465 2.27 16.22 16.48
CA ILE A 465 1.97 16.50 17.89
C ILE A 465 1.81 15.20 18.69
N LEU A 466 1.01 14.25 18.20
CA LEU A 466 0.67 13.03 18.95
C LEU A 466 1.75 11.96 18.85
N THR A 467 2.27 11.66 17.66
CA THR A 467 3.33 10.65 17.49
C THR A 467 4.73 11.23 17.60
N LYS A 468 4.85 12.56 17.70
CA LYS A 468 6.14 13.26 17.73
C LYS A 468 7.01 12.97 16.49
N SER A 469 6.38 12.65 15.36
CA SER A 469 7.07 12.54 14.07
C SER A 469 7.82 13.84 13.76
N MET A 470 9.11 13.72 13.47
CA MET A 470 10.00 14.84 13.20
C MET A 470 10.23 15.06 11.71
N VAL A 471 10.26 13.98 10.93
CA VAL A 471 10.37 14.03 9.47
C VAL A 471 9.10 14.61 8.85
N ASN A 472 9.25 15.29 7.72
CA ASN A 472 8.10 15.68 6.90
C ASN A 472 7.42 14.41 6.35
N PRO A 473 6.10 14.21 6.56
CA PRO A 473 5.39 13.05 6.00
C PRO A 473 5.57 12.86 4.49
N LEU A 474 5.65 13.96 3.71
CA LEU A 474 5.88 13.88 2.27
C LEU A 474 7.31 13.46 1.92
N ARG A 475 8.32 13.84 2.72
CA ARG A 475 9.70 13.39 2.50
C ARG A 475 9.87 11.93 2.92
N ALA A 476 9.30 11.51 4.05
CA ALA A 476 9.31 10.08 4.43
C ALA A 476 8.63 9.19 3.39
N PHE A 477 7.49 9.65 2.89
CA PHE A 477 6.80 9.04 1.76
C PHE A 477 7.68 8.95 0.52
N TYR A 478 8.31 10.06 0.14
CA TYR A 478 9.21 10.14 -1.01
C TYR A 478 10.39 9.17 -0.89
N LEU A 479 11.11 9.17 0.24
CA LEU A 479 12.22 8.25 0.51
C LEU A 479 11.79 6.78 0.42
N THR A 480 10.58 6.47 0.91
CA THR A 480 10.01 5.12 0.79
C THR A 480 9.85 4.71 -0.68
N VAL A 481 9.31 5.59 -1.51
CA VAL A 481 9.07 5.30 -2.93
C VAL A 481 10.39 5.22 -3.70
N VAL A 482 11.29 6.19 -3.53
CA VAL A 482 12.57 6.22 -4.28
C VAL A 482 13.43 5.01 -3.94
N ALA A 483 13.60 4.66 -2.66
CA ALA A 483 14.34 3.47 -2.27
C ALA A 483 13.72 2.18 -2.82
N SER A 484 12.38 2.11 -2.90
CA SER A 484 11.68 0.99 -3.52
C SER A 484 11.95 0.92 -5.04
N LEU A 485 11.94 2.07 -5.73
CA LEU A 485 12.20 2.14 -7.18
C LEU A 485 13.66 1.79 -7.52
N GLU A 486 14.62 2.25 -6.72
CA GLU A 486 16.03 1.89 -6.86
C GLU A 486 16.23 0.39 -6.69
N PHE A 487 15.63 -0.21 -5.65
CA PHE A 487 15.66 -1.65 -5.42
C PHE A 487 15.09 -2.44 -6.59
N LEU A 488 13.92 -2.02 -7.09
CA LEU A 488 13.27 -2.67 -8.24
C LEU A 488 14.06 -2.49 -9.53
N LYS A 489 14.77 -1.37 -9.70
CA LYS A 489 15.68 -1.15 -10.83
C LYS A 489 16.83 -2.17 -10.85
N MET A 490 17.22 -2.70 -9.69
CA MET A 490 18.33 -3.66 -9.55
C MET A 490 17.88 -5.13 -9.60
N THR A 491 16.64 -5.43 -9.23
CA THR A 491 16.13 -6.79 -9.05
C THR A 491 15.17 -7.26 -10.15
N LEU A 492 14.51 -6.34 -10.84
CA LEU A 492 13.62 -6.70 -11.95
C LEU A 492 14.40 -6.99 -13.24
N PRO A 493 13.91 -7.95 -14.06
CA PRO A 493 14.51 -8.27 -15.35
C PRO A 493 14.66 -7.04 -16.27
N PRO A 494 15.72 -6.98 -17.10
CA PRO A 494 15.96 -5.86 -18.02
C PRO A 494 14.77 -5.53 -18.92
N GLU A 495 14.01 -6.54 -19.34
CA GLU A 495 12.79 -6.37 -20.13
C GLU A 495 11.69 -5.56 -19.41
N GLN A 496 11.59 -5.69 -18.08
CA GLN A 496 10.59 -4.98 -17.27
C GLN A 496 11.04 -3.58 -16.89
N THR A 497 12.33 -3.28 -17.04
CA THR A 497 12.93 -1.98 -16.68
C THR A 497 13.39 -1.16 -17.90
N LYS A 498 13.13 -1.66 -19.13
CA LYS A 498 13.64 -1.12 -20.41
C LYS A 498 13.35 0.36 -20.64
N TYR A 499 12.15 0.83 -20.29
CA TYR A 499 11.68 2.20 -20.55
C TYR A 499 11.32 2.94 -19.25
N LYS A 500 12.07 2.67 -18.18
CA LYS A 500 11.84 3.31 -16.89
C LYS A 500 12.20 4.79 -16.92
N THR A 501 11.39 5.60 -16.26
CA THR A 501 11.66 7.00 -15.91
C THR A 501 11.70 7.18 -14.39
N TRP A 502 12.10 6.10 -13.69
CA TRP A 502 12.08 6.03 -12.23
C TRP A 502 13.11 6.97 -11.63
N LEU A 503 12.81 7.47 -10.43
CA LEU A 503 13.70 8.31 -9.65
C LEU A 503 14.89 7.47 -9.16
N ASP A 504 16.05 8.11 -9.05
CA ASP A 504 17.29 7.53 -8.56
C ASP A 504 18.09 8.64 -7.85
N GLU A 505 18.12 8.60 -6.52
CA GLU A 505 18.92 9.50 -5.67
C GLU A 505 20.15 8.77 -5.10
N GLU A 506 20.45 7.57 -5.60
CA GLU A 506 21.50 6.67 -5.10
C GLU A 506 21.38 6.37 -3.60
N LEU A 507 20.15 6.36 -3.06
CA LEU A 507 19.87 6.11 -1.65
C LEU A 507 20.44 4.77 -1.19
N LEU A 508 20.34 3.73 -2.03
CA LEU A 508 20.83 2.39 -1.72
C LEU A 508 22.36 2.25 -1.73
N LEU A 509 23.07 3.23 -2.30
CA LEU A 509 24.54 3.26 -2.41
C LEU A 509 25.18 4.36 -1.55
N SER A 510 24.36 5.25 -0.99
CA SER A 510 24.80 6.46 -0.28
C SER A 510 25.58 6.21 1.01
N ALA A 511 25.35 5.07 1.69
CA ALA A 511 25.96 4.76 2.98
C ALA A 511 26.42 3.30 3.06
N LYS A 512 27.64 3.07 3.56
CA LYS A 512 28.15 1.73 3.86
C LYS A 512 27.44 1.16 5.08
N ALA A 513 27.01 -0.10 4.99
CA ALA A 513 26.46 -0.80 6.13
C ALA A 513 27.51 -0.98 7.26
N PRO A 514 27.09 -0.93 8.53
CA PRO A 514 27.95 -1.21 9.68
C PRO A 514 28.36 -2.69 9.74
N LEU A 515 29.25 -3.03 10.67
CA LEU A 515 29.58 -4.43 11.00
C LEU A 515 28.39 -5.12 11.66
N GLU A 516 27.79 -4.49 12.68
CA GLU A 516 26.58 -4.98 13.34
C GLU A 516 25.38 -4.10 12.95
N PRO A 517 24.23 -4.69 12.56
CA PRO A 517 23.05 -3.92 12.13
C PRO A 517 22.58 -2.87 13.14
N GLY A 518 22.82 -3.10 14.44
CA GLY A 518 22.41 -2.19 15.50
C GLY A 518 23.27 -0.93 15.66
N ASP A 519 24.50 -0.91 15.14
CA ASP A 519 25.47 0.17 15.42
C ASP A 519 25.06 1.53 14.84
N THR A 520 24.19 1.55 13.84
CA THR A 520 23.70 2.79 13.21
C THR A 520 22.51 3.40 13.96
N MET A 521 21.87 2.68 14.88
CA MET A 521 20.73 3.20 15.65
C MET A 521 21.19 4.23 16.69
N ARG A 522 20.95 5.52 16.38
CA ARG A 522 21.28 6.63 17.28
C ARG A 522 20.28 6.69 18.46
N ALA A 523 20.77 6.99 19.66
CA ALA A 523 19.94 7.09 20.86
C ALA A 523 19.29 8.49 21.05
N ASP A 524 19.65 9.47 20.23
CA ASP A 524 19.31 10.90 20.43
C ASP A 524 17.80 11.18 20.48
N HIS A 525 17.01 10.36 19.77
CA HIS A 525 15.56 10.49 19.68
C HIS A 525 14.81 9.24 20.13
N ALA A 526 15.54 8.32 20.78
CA ALA A 526 14.97 7.08 21.28
C ALA A 526 13.78 7.36 22.22
N PRO A 527 12.66 6.65 22.04
CA PRO A 527 11.51 6.74 22.92
C PRO A 527 11.88 6.45 24.38
N ASP A 528 11.20 7.12 25.31
CA ASP A 528 11.14 6.60 26.68
C ASP A 528 10.39 5.24 26.64
N ASP A 529 10.73 4.31 27.54
CA ASP A 529 10.22 2.93 27.55
C ASP A 529 8.71 2.82 27.25
N LYS A 530 7.87 3.55 28.00
CA LYS A 530 6.41 3.59 27.82
C LYS A 530 5.89 4.02 26.44
N TRP A 531 6.74 4.61 25.59
CA TRP A 531 6.39 5.14 24.27
C TRP A 531 7.12 4.42 23.13
N VAL A 532 7.85 3.34 23.42
CA VAL A 532 8.51 2.48 22.42
C VAL A 532 7.51 2.08 21.34
N ALA A 533 7.95 2.06 20.08
CA ALA A 533 7.12 1.81 18.89
C ALA A 533 6.05 2.87 18.57
N VAL A 534 5.79 3.85 19.44
CA VAL A 534 4.68 4.81 19.29
C VAL A 534 5.13 6.24 19.03
N ARG A 535 6.14 6.75 19.77
CA ARG A 535 6.53 8.17 19.69
C ARG A 535 8.03 8.40 19.83
N LEU A 536 8.59 9.35 19.08
CA LEU A 536 9.98 9.78 19.26
C LEU A 536 10.16 10.76 20.43
N LYS A 537 11.37 10.87 20.95
CA LYS A 537 11.75 11.83 21.99
C LYS A 537 12.32 13.11 21.38
N ILE A 538 11.64 14.23 21.61
CA ILE A 538 12.07 15.55 21.14
C ILE A 538 12.63 16.35 22.31
N HIS A 539 13.96 16.44 22.40
CA HIS A 539 14.63 17.35 23.35
C HIS A 539 14.33 18.81 23.04
N ASN A 540 14.02 19.61 24.07
CA ASN A 540 13.67 21.04 23.97
C ASN A 540 12.53 21.30 22.98
N GLU A 541 11.47 20.50 23.05
CA GLU A 541 10.35 20.47 22.10
C GLU A 541 9.74 21.86 21.84
N PHE A 542 9.49 22.65 22.90
CA PHE A 542 8.93 24.00 22.77
C PHE A 542 9.79 24.88 21.84
N TRP A 543 11.10 24.94 22.10
CA TRP A 543 12.04 25.73 21.30
C TRP A 543 12.19 25.20 19.88
N LYS A 544 12.24 23.87 19.68
CA LYS A 544 12.29 23.27 18.33
C LYS A 544 11.05 23.61 17.52
N ARG A 545 9.85 23.49 18.10
CA ARG A 545 8.58 23.85 17.44
C ARG A 545 8.50 25.34 17.15
N MET A 546 8.94 26.20 18.08
CA MET A 546 8.97 27.64 17.87
C MET A 546 9.92 28.05 16.75
N LYS A 547 11.14 27.48 16.71
CA LYS A 547 12.08 27.70 15.59
C LYS A 547 11.50 27.23 14.26
N ALA A 548 10.87 26.06 14.22
CA ALA A 548 10.22 25.56 13.00
C ALA A 548 9.07 26.48 12.55
N TRP A 549 8.26 27.00 13.48
CA TRP A 549 7.22 27.97 13.19
C TRP A 549 7.79 29.28 12.63
N LEU A 550 8.82 29.85 13.29
CA LEU A 550 9.51 31.05 12.82
C LEU A 550 10.08 30.87 11.40
N ARG A 551 10.75 29.75 11.14
CA ARG A 551 11.28 29.42 9.80
C ARG A 551 10.18 29.37 8.74
N ARG A 552 9.05 28.71 9.04
CA ARG A 552 7.91 28.61 8.10
C ARG A 552 7.26 29.96 7.84
N THR A 553 7.08 30.78 8.88
CA THR A 553 6.52 32.12 8.75
C THR A 553 7.45 33.02 7.95
N TRP A 554 8.76 32.97 8.22
CA TRP A 554 9.79 33.70 7.48
C TRP A 554 9.80 33.34 5.98
N ARG A 555 9.81 32.04 5.65
CA ARG A 555 9.73 31.56 4.25
C ARG A 555 8.45 32.02 3.55
N ARG A 556 7.28 32.00 4.22
CA ARG A 556 6.01 32.48 3.62
C ARG A 556 5.96 33.97 3.37
N VAL A 557 6.65 34.77 4.19
CA VAL A 557 6.55 36.24 4.14
C VAL A 557 7.60 36.85 3.21
N LEU A 558 8.78 36.23 3.09
CA LEU A 558 9.94 36.85 2.41
C LEU A 558 10.42 36.14 1.14
N CYS A 559 10.14 34.84 0.99
CA CYS A 559 10.54 34.10 -0.20
C CYS A 559 9.31 33.87 -1.08
N ASP A 560 9.29 34.43 -2.29
CA ASP A 560 8.34 34.08 -3.35
C ASP A 560 8.67 32.68 -3.93
N ALA A 561 8.98 31.73 -3.04
CA ALA A 561 9.70 30.51 -3.36
C ALA A 561 8.74 29.35 -3.64
N ASP A 562 8.58 29.14 -4.93
CA ASP A 562 8.80 27.90 -5.67
C ASP A 562 8.35 26.54 -5.07
N LYS A 563 7.73 25.74 -5.95
CA LYS A 563 7.04 24.48 -5.61
C LYS A 563 7.95 23.39 -5.02
N GLY A 564 9.27 23.56 -5.04
CA GLY A 564 10.25 22.66 -4.42
C GLY A 564 10.36 22.77 -2.89
N ALA A 565 9.86 23.85 -2.28
CA ALA A 565 9.95 24.06 -0.83
C ALA A 565 8.93 23.24 0.01
N GLU A 566 8.07 22.42 -0.60
CA GLU A 566 7.03 21.65 0.11
C GLU A 566 7.61 20.46 0.92
N LEU A 567 8.73 19.88 0.49
CA LEU A 567 9.36 18.69 1.12
C LEU A 567 10.20 19.03 2.37
N GLY A 568 10.89 20.18 2.41
CA GLY A 568 11.76 20.62 3.51
C GLY A 568 11.06 21.36 4.68
N ASN A 569 9.90 20.86 5.11
CA ASN A 569 9.06 21.47 6.17
C ASN A 569 8.92 20.59 7.43
N GLY A 570 9.84 19.64 7.64
CA GLY A 570 9.87 18.81 8.85
C GLY A 570 10.05 19.64 10.13
N LEU A 571 9.93 19.00 11.29
CA LEU A 571 10.36 19.62 12.55
C LEU A 571 11.89 19.75 12.57
N HIS A 572 12.58 18.82 11.91
CA HIS A 572 14.01 18.84 11.64
C HIS A 572 14.23 18.75 10.12
N ASP A 573 15.20 19.51 9.61
CA ASP A 573 15.66 19.40 8.22
C ASP A 573 16.95 18.58 8.31
N TYR A 574 16.87 17.30 7.96
CA TYR A 574 18.04 16.42 7.89
C TYR A 574 18.79 16.75 6.58
N GLY A 575 20.12 16.68 6.59
CA GLY A 575 20.89 16.70 5.33
C GLY A 575 20.68 15.39 4.56
N GLU A 576 20.95 15.37 3.25
CA GLU A 576 20.70 14.20 2.37
C GLU A 576 21.33 12.90 2.90
N GLN A 577 22.47 12.97 3.59
CA GLN A 577 23.16 11.80 4.17
C GLN A 577 22.70 11.40 5.59
N ASP A 578 21.84 12.18 6.24
CA ASP A 578 21.33 11.93 7.61
C ASP A 578 19.85 11.51 7.63
N GLU A 579 19.20 11.40 6.47
CA GLU A 579 17.76 11.08 6.35
C GLU A 579 17.43 9.59 6.49
N MET A 580 18.40 8.71 6.21
CA MET A 580 18.24 7.26 6.29
C MET A 580 19.43 6.58 6.96
N TRP A 581 19.16 5.60 7.83
CA TRP A 581 20.18 4.70 8.36
C TRP A 581 20.22 3.42 7.52
N THR A 582 21.40 3.04 7.04
CA THR A 582 21.63 1.75 6.39
C THR A 582 22.12 0.74 7.43
N HIS A 583 21.33 -0.31 7.68
CA HIS A 583 21.66 -1.40 8.62
C HIS A 583 22.33 -2.57 7.90
N LEU A 584 21.82 -2.91 6.71
CA LEU A 584 22.35 -3.97 5.85
C LEU A 584 22.31 -3.48 4.39
N SER A 585 23.34 -3.80 3.64
CA SER A 585 23.38 -3.65 2.19
C SER A 585 24.26 -4.73 1.57
N PRO A 586 23.95 -5.17 0.34
CA PRO A 586 24.84 -6.05 -0.41
C PRO A 586 26.06 -5.26 -0.90
N THR A 587 27.12 -5.99 -1.22
CA THR A 587 28.31 -5.47 -1.88
C THR A 587 28.01 -5.10 -3.34
N GLU A 588 28.78 -4.17 -3.91
CA GLU A 588 28.68 -3.81 -5.33
C GLU A 588 28.91 -5.03 -6.25
N GLU A 589 29.76 -5.97 -5.84
CA GLU A 589 30.03 -7.20 -6.57
C GLU A 589 28.83 -8.15 -6.57
N GLU A 590 28.14 -8.31 -5.44
CA GLU A 590 26.90 -9.12 -5.36
C GLU A 590 25.80 -8.53 -6.24
N VAL A 591 25.63 -7.20 -6.21
CA VAL A 591 24.65 -6.50 -7.06
C VAL A 591 24.99 -6.68 -8.54
N SER A 592 26.26 -6.46 -8.92
CA SER A 592 26.73 -6.66 -10.29
C SER A 592 26.55 -8.10 -10.76
N THR A 593 26.89 -9.08 -9.90
CA THR A 593 26.71 -10.50 -10.18
C THR A 593 25.24 -10.85 -10.41
N HIS A 594 24.34 -10.35 -9.55
CA HIS A 594 22.90 -10.55 -9.70
C HIS A 594 22.38 -9.95 -11.00
N MET A 595 22.75 -8.70 -11.31
CA MET A 595 22.35 -8.03 -12.56
C MET A 595 22.85 -8.77 -13.80
N ASN A 596 24.06 -9.35 -13.75
CA ASN A 596 24.61 -10.13 -14.84
C ASN A 596 23.90 -11.48 -15.03
N ARG A 597 23.37 -12.10 -13.95
CA ARG A 597 22.56 -13.33 -14.06
C ARG A 597 21.22 -13.12 -14.76
N GLN A 598 20.71 -11.88 -14.77
CA GLN A 598 19.43 -11.53 -15.40
C GLN A 598 19.55 -11.05 -16.85
N ARG A 599 20.76 -10.86 -17.36
CA ARG A 599 21.04 -10.49 -18.76
C ARG A 599 21.34 -11.74 -19.58
#